data_AF-A0A9U8ELC4-F1
#
_entry.id   AF-A0A9U8ELC4-F1
#
_cell.length_a   1.000
_cell.length_b   1.000
_cell.length_c   1.000
_cell.angle_alpha   90.00
_cell.angle_beta   90.00
_cell.angle_gamma   90.00
#
_symmetry.space_group_name_H-M   'P 1'
#
loop_
_entity.id
_entity.type
_entity.pdbx_description
1 polymer ?
#
loop_
_entity_poly.entity_id
_entity_poly.type
_entity_poly.pdbx_seq_one_letter_code
_entity_poly.pdbx_strand_id
1 'polypeptide(L)'
;MEVNKFRTLFITSQLHRLPRYYVALKREFQDTIHKARNYTTRSKKSISISKDHCCCNQKESHRQIESLTQNKPSSPEAKTRMPPSIIPFLKPNYHNTLEESIRGNFSLKSDCTVSEDVLSQSADCLKKGGVIAVPTDTVYGVACLAQDTEAINKIYAIKNRNFQNPIAISVAGVEDIPRWSEITVSEELLHELLPGPVTLVFERKPCLNPSLNPLTNLVGIRIPKNWFMQELPARCCGPIALTSANLSGTKSCLQIEEFENLWPQLDIVVNGGRLNDTEEARLGSTVVDLSVPNVYRIIRPGSAYRSTVDCLERFGLKDSTQLSS
;
A
#
# COMPACT_ATOMS: atom_id res chain seq x y z
N MET A 1 10.55 -23.14 -16.07
CA MET A 1 9.39 -22.35 -15.61
C MET A 1 9.74 -21.76 -14.26
N GLU A 2 10.05 -20.47 -14.21
CA GLU A 2 10.15 -19.79 -12.91
C GLU A 2 8.74 -19.68 -12.32
N VAL A 3 8.60 -20.05 -11.05
CA VAL A 3 7.36 -19.83 -10.31
C VAL A 3 7.27 -18.35 -10.01
N ASN A 4 6.29 -17.66 -10.61
CA ASN A 4 6.04 -16.24 -10.36
C ASN A 4 5.95 -15.98 -8.85
N LYS A 5 6.94 -15.26 -8.32
CA LYS A 5 7.08 -15.03 -6.88
C LYS A 5 6.21 -13.85 -6.46
N PHE A 6 4.93 -14.13 -6.36
CA PHE A 6 3.87 -13.26 -5.84
C PHE A 6 4.33 -12.48 -4.59
N ARG A 7 3.97 -11.19 -4.52
CA ARG A 7 4.33 -10.29 -3.42
C ARG A 7 3.10 -9.85 -2.63
N THR A 8 3.01 -10.29 -1.37
CA THR A 8 2.12 -9.66 -0.38
C THR A 8 2.81 -8.43 0.20
N LEU A 9 2.16 -7.27 0.11
CA LEU A 9 2.57 -6.03 0.76
C LEU A 9 1.58 -5.69 1.88
N PHE A 10 2.00 -4.97 2.93
CA PHE A 10 1.17 -4.71 4.11
C PHE A 10 1.01 -3.21 4.36
N ILE A 11 -0.24 -2.74 4.52
CA ILE A 11 -0.52 -1.36 4.95
C ILE A 11 -0.52 -1.29 6.49
N THR A 12 0.47 -0.59 7.04
CA THR A 12 0.58 -0.30 8.47
C THR A 12 -0.27 0.92 8.86
N SER A 13 -1.60 0.79 8.85
CA SER A 13 -2.52 1.87 9.29
C SER A 13 -3.64 1.42 10.26
N GLN A 14 -3.59 0.19 10.79
CA GLN A 14 -4.64 -0.40 11.62
C GLN A 14 -4.11 -1.09 12.90
N LEU A 15 -3.26 -0.39 13.67
CA LEU A 15 -2.69 -0.93 14.93
C LEU A 15 -3.55 -0.71 16.19
N HIS A 16 -4.78 -0.20 16.07
CA HIS A 16 -5.71 -0.11 17.21
C HIS A 16 -6.55 -1.38 17.47
N ARG A 17 -6.48 -2.42 16.62
CA ARG A 17 -7.23 -3.68 16.79
C ARG A 17 -6.48 -4.95 16.39
N LEU A 18 -5.28 -5.19 16.94
CA LEU A 18 -4.61 -6.50 16.84
C LEU A 18 -4.31 -7.12 18.21
N PRO A 19 -5.09 -8.11 18.66
CA PRO A 19 -4.70 -8.98 19.76
C PRO A 19 -3.53 -9.89 19.37
N ARG A 20 -2.44 -9.80 20.12
CA ARG A 20 -1.37 -10.81 20.31
C ARG A 20 -0.50 -11.26 19.11
N TYR A 21 -0.92 -11.17 17.85
CA TYR A 21 -0.09 -11.66 16.72
C TYR A 21 1.22 -10.88 16.51
N TYR A 22 1.24 -9.57 16.78
CA TYR A 22 2.43 -8.73 16.54
C TYR A 22 3.62 -9.03 17.48
N VAL A 23 3.40 -9.80 18.56
CA VAL A 23 4.47 -10.19 19.51
C VAL A 23 5.29 -11.40 18.98
N ALA A 24 4.69 -12.24 18.14
CA ALA A 24 5.36 -13.42 17.58
C ALA A 24 6.40 -13.04 16.53
N LEU A 25 5.98 -12.35 15.46
CA LEU A 25 6.88 -11.89 14.38
C LEU A 25 8.01 -10.99 14.90
N LYS A 26 7.74 -10.12 15.88
CA LYS A 26 8.78 -9.26 16.47
C LYS A 26 9.82 -10.07 17.27
N ARG A 27 9.44 -11.19 17.90
CA ARG A 27 10.39 -12.13 18.52
C ARG A 27 11.21 -12.88 17.48
N GLU A 28 10.59 -13.47 16.46
CA GLU A 28 11.31 -14.23 15.43
C GLU A 28 12.29 -13.34 14.63
N PHE A 29 11.91 -12.10 14.34
CA PHE A 29 12.81 -11.16 13.66
C PHE A 29 13.94 -10.67 14.59
N GLN A 30 13.67 -10.42 15.87
CA GLN A 30 14.72 -10.08 16.84
C GLN A 30 15.66 -11.27 17.11
N ASP A 31 15.16 -12.50 17.20
CA ASP A 31 15.97 -13.71 17.35
C ASP A 31 16.82 -13.96 16.09
N THR A 32 16.30 -13.69 14.90
CA THR A 32 17.06 -13.79 13.64
C THR A 32 18.17 -12.73 13.58
N ILE A 33 17.90 -11.47 13.97
CA ILE A 33 18.91 -10.41 14.07
C ILE A 33 19.93 -10.72 15.18
N HIS A 34 19.50 -11.29 16.31
CA HIS A 34 20.39 -11.65 17.41
C HIS A 34 21.30 -12.84 17.04
N LYS A 35 20.76 -13.86 16.35
CA LYS A 35 21.54 -14.96 15.75
C LYS A 35 22.52 -14.43 14.69
N ALA A 36 22.09 -13.55 13.79
CA ALA A 36 22.96 -12.95 12.78
C ALA A 36 24.11 -12.13 13.41
N ARG A 37 23.80 -11.27 14.39
CA ARG A 37 24.81 -10.50 15.14
C ARG A 37 25.80 -11.44 15.85
N ASN A 38 25.32 -12.50 16.49
CA ASN A 38 26.16 -13.47 17.18
C ASN A 38 27.02 -14.31 16.22
N TYR A 39 26.60 -14.55 14.98
CA TYR A 39 27.48 -15.13 13.95
C TYR A 39 28.61 -14.17 13.57
N THR A 40 28.32 -12.88 13.34
CA THR A 40 29.37 -11.89 13.02
C THR A 40 30.32 -11.57 14.18
N THR A 41 29.90 -11.68 15.44
CA THR A 41 30.80 -11.50 16.60
C THR A 41 31.60 -12.75 16.92
N ARG A 42 31.03 -13.96 16.74
CA ARG A 42 31.76 -15.23 16.97
C ARG A 42 32.83 -15.48 15.90
N SER A 43 32.61 -15.02 14.66
CA SER A 43 33.64 -15.00 13.61
C SER A 43 34.75 -13.94 13.83
N LYS A 44 34.64 -13.07 14.84
CA LYS A 44 35.67 -12.07 15.21
C LYS A 44 36.20 -12.24 16.64
N LYS A 45 35.92 -13.37 17.30
CA LYS A 45 36.43 -13.73 18.64
C LYS A 45 36.90 -15.19 18.73
N SER A 46 37.78 -15.59 17.82
CA SER A 46 38.54 -16.85 17.94
C SER A 46 39.88 -16.83 17.19
N ILE A 47 40.65 -15.73 17.29
CA ILE A 47 42.10 -15.74 17.03
C ILE A 47 42.78 -14.95 18.15
N SER A 48 43.15 -15.65 19.22
CA SER A 48 44.06 -15.17 20.27
C SER A 48 44.65 -16.38 21.01
N ILE A 49 45.68 -16.98 20.43
CA ILE A 49 46.49 -18.00 21.10
C ILE A 49 47.61 -17.26 21.83
N SER A 50 47.67 -17.38 23.16
CA SER A 50 48.85 -17.06 23.96
C SER A 50 49.66 -18.33 24.21
N LYS A 51 50.99 -18.23 24.10
CA LYS A 51 51.92 -19.32 24.37
C LYS A 51 52.03 -19.57 25.88
N ASP A 52 52.19 -20.83 26.30
CA ASP A 52 53.52 -21.32 26.70
C ASP A 52 53.56 -22.81 27.13
N HIS A 53 54.75 -23.41 26.97
CA HIS A 53 55.26 -24.67 27.52
C HIS A 53 54.84 -26.07 26.97
N CYS A 54 55.68 -26.53 26.04
CA CYS A 54 56.52 -27.75 26.13
C CYS A 54 56.06 -29.11 25.54
N CYS A 55 56.88 -29.63 24.61
CA CYS A 55 56.96 -30.99 24.03
C CYS A 55 55.70 -31.57 23.33
N CYS A 56 55.79 -32.31 22.21
CA CYS A 56 56.94 -32.97 21.61
C CYS A 56 56.82 -33.13 20.07
N ASN A 57 57.97 -33.14 19.39
CA ASN A 57 58.28 -33.82 18.11
C ASN A 57 57.57 -33.49 16.75
N GLN A 58 58.46 -33.20 15.79
CA GLN A 58 58.49 -33.57 14.36
C GLN A 58 57.87 -32.68 13.26
N LYS A 59 58.82 -32.01 12.57
CA LYS A 59 59.03 -31.96 11.10
C LYS A 59 58.11 -31.12 10.19
N GLU A 60 58.79 -30.14 9.56
CA GLU A 60 58.81 -29.86 8.11
C GLU A 60 57.52 -29.24 7.46
N SER A 61 57.56 -28.26 6.55
CA SER A 61 58.63 -27.32 6.12
C SER A 61 58.07 -26.18 5.21
N HIS A 62 58.83 -25.07 5.11
CA HIS A 62 58.85 -24.00 4.08
C HIS A 62 57.81 -22.83 4.14
N ARG A 63 58.24 -21.57 4.34
CA ARG A 63 58.85 -20.55 3.41
C ARG A 63 57.83 -20.06 2.35
N GLN A 64 57.61 -18.78 2.01
CA GLN A 64 58.42 -17.54 1.91
C GLN A 64 57.42 -16.34 1.71
N ILE A 65 57.67 -15.02 1.81
CA ILE A 65 58.83 -14.16 2.15
C ILE A 65 58.32 -12.76 2.65
N GLU A 66 59.19 -11.79 2.98
CA GLU A 66 58.88 -10.39 3.38
C GLU A 66 59.08 -9.36 2.23
N SER A 67 58.71 -8.08 2.42
CA SER A 67 59.65 -6.91 2.36
C SER A 67 59.06 -5.56 1.86
N LEU A 68 59.83 -4.49 2.12
CA LEU A 68 59.78 -3.09 1.61
C LEU A 68 58.81 -2.11 2.33
N THR A 69 59.21 -1.45 3.44
CA THR A 69 60.05 -0.22 3.59
C THR A 69 59.39 1.08 3.07
N GLN A 70 58.87 1.95 3.95
CA GLN A 70 59.52 3.14 4.56
C GLN A 70 59.76 4.34 3.62
N ASN A 71 59.17 5.51 3.93
CA ASN A 71 59.87 6.81 4.07
C ASN A 71 58.95 7.99 4.53
N LYS A 72 59.58 8.98 5.16
CA LYS A 72 59.13 10.32 5.66
C LYS A 72 60.36 11.28 5.49
N PRO A 73 60.43 12.58 5.89
CA PRO A 73 59.45 13.52 6.48
C PRO A 73 59.50 14.99 5.91
N SER A 74 58.63 15.91 6.40
CA SER A 74 58.96 17.29 6.85
C SER A 74 57.71 18.09 7.31
N SER A 75 57.90 19.19 8.05
CA SER A 75 56.91 20.05 8.76
C SER A 75 57.15 21.56 8.41
N PRO A 76 56.57 22.65 9.01
CA PRO A 76 55.87 22.78 10.33
C PRO A 76 54.71 23.84 10.48
N GLU A 77 54.28 24.05 11.75
CA GLU A 77 53.51 25.20 12.33
C GLU A 77 51.99 25.34 12.01
N ALA A 78 51.10 25.84 12.89
CA ALA A 78 51.27 26.58 14.16
C ALA A 78 50.27 26.23 15.31
N LYS A 79 50.62 26.68 16.52
CA LYS A 79 50.05 26.45 17.87
C LYS A 79 48.64 27.03 18.12
N THR A 80 47.82 26.41 19.01
CA THR A 80 47.31 27.08 20.25
C THR A 80 46.82 26.13 21.38
N ARG A 81 47.53 26.18 22.54
CA ARG A 81 47.18 26.00 23.97
C ARG A 81 46.05 25.04 24.49
N MET A 82 46.43 24.25 25.50
CA MET A 82 45.60 23.60 26.56
C MET A 82 45.90 24.26 27.94
N PRO A 83 45.58 23.71 29.15
CA PRO A 83 44.44 22.94 29.69
C PRO A 83 43.85 23.65 30.97
N PRO A 84 43.61 23.00 32.14
CA PRO A 84 42.50 22.11 32.55
C PRO A 84 41.60 22.71 33.67
N SER A 85 40.59 21.94 34.13
CA SER A 85 40.48 21.41 35.53
C SER A 85 39.09 21.49 36.23
N ILE A 86 38.97 20.64 37.26
CA ILE A 86 38.01 20.63 38.39
C ILE A 86 36.63 19.98 38.14
N ILE A 87 36.53 18.72 38.60
CA ILE A 87 35.29 18.11 39.13
C ILE A 87 35.15 18.56 40.59
N PRO A 88 33.93 18.89 41.06
CA PRO A 88 33.58 18.53 42.43
C PRO A 88 32.16 17.96 42.62
N PHE A 89 32.09 16.94 43.47
CA PHE A 89 30.96 16.53 44.32
C PHE A 89 29.62 16.07 43.69
N LEU A 90 29.37 14.77 43.89
CA LEU A 90 28.05 14.15 43.95
C LEU A 90 27.18 14.77 45.06
N LYS A 91 25.93 15.10 44.73
CA LYS A 91 24.76 14.85 45.59
C LYS A 91 23.64 14.22 44.74
N PRO A 92 22.80 13.34 45.32
CA PRO A 92 21.97 12.43 44.54
C PRO A 92 20.60 13.02 44.17
N ASN A 93 19.87 12.28 43.34
CA ASN A 93 18.46 12.42 42.99
C ASN A 93 18.12 13.54 41.99
N TYR A 94 18.11 13.18 40.70
CA TYR A 94 16.88 13.28 39.90
C TYR A 94 16.88 12.15 38.85
N HIS A 95 16.22 11.05 39.18
CA HIS A 95 15.88 10.02 38.22
C HIS A 95 14.75 10.53 37.31
N ASN A 96 14.74 10.04 36.06
CA ASN A 96 13.68 10.20 35.07
C ASN A 96 13.44 11.65 34.55
N THR A 97 13.99 11.94 33.37
CA THR A 97 13.42 12.90 32.40
C THR A 97 14.06 12.81 31.01
N LEU A 98 15.31 12.32 30.89
CA LEU A 98 15.96 12.17 29.58
C LEU A 98 15.51 10.93 28.77
N GLU A 99 15.15 9.82 29.41
CA GLU A 99 14.65 8.63 28.69
C GLU A 99 13.23 8.83 28.12
N GLU A 100 12.40 9.66 28.76
CA GLU A 100 11.03 9.91 28.30
C GLU A 100 11.00 10.84 27.07
N SER A 101 11.90 11.83 27.02
CA SER A 101 12.02 12.75 25.88
C SER A 101 12.48 12.03 24.58
N ILE A 102 13.30 10.98 24.69
CA ILE A 102 13.77 10.19 23.53
C ILE A 102 12.70 9.19 23.05
N ARG A 103 11.81 8.71 23.93
CA ARG A 103 10.73 7.78 23.55
C ARG A 103 9.56 8.47 22.82
N GLY A 104 9.38 9.78 22.97
CA GLY A 104 8.27 10.52 22.35
C GLY A 104 8.34 10.68 20.83
N ASN A 105 9.53 10.74 20.23
CA ASN A 105 9.71 11.20 18.84
C ASN A 105 10.10 10.12 17.81
N PHE A 106 10.14 8.83 18.18
CA PHE A 106 10.58 7.76 17.27
C PHE A 106 9.46 6.87 16.68
N SER A 107 8.19 7.10 17.03
CA SER A 107 7.07 6.23 16.62
C SER A 107 6.29 6.67 15.38
N LEU A 108 6.58 7.84 14.79
CA LEU A 108 5.83 8.35 13.63
C LEU A 108 6.57 8.18 12.27
N LYS A 109 7.86 7.86 12.26
CA LYS A 109 8.63 7.71 11.02
C LYS A 109 8.62 6.30 10.43
N SER A 110 8.42 5.25 11.24
CA SER A 110 8.36 3.87 10.74
C SER A 110 7.11 3.62 9.89
N ASP A 111 5.97 4.14 10.32
CA ASP A 111 4.69 3.68 9.79
C ASP A 111 4.34 4.41 8.48
N CYS A 112 4.75 5.68 8.35
CA CYS A 112 4.72 6.41 7.07
C CYS A 112 5.72 5.85 6.04
N THR A 113 6.87 5.32 6.45
CA THR A 113 7.86 4.80 5.48
C THR A 113 7.45 3.46 4.87
N VAL A 114 6.76 2.61 5.64
CA VAL A 114 6.23 1.33 5.12
C VAL A 114 5.02 1.57 4.21
N SER A 115 4.08 2.44 4.58
CA SER A 115 2.92 2.75 3.74
C SER A 115 3.31 3.41 2.41
N GLU A 116 4.29 4.32 2.43
CA GLU A 116 4.83 4.99 1.25
C GLU A 116 5.57 4.03 0.30
N ASP A 117 6.39 3.10 0.81
CA ASP A 117 7.07 2.08 0.00
C ASP A 117 6.07 1.14 -0.69
N VAL A 118 5.02 0.71 0.03
CA VAL A 118 3.95 -0.13 -0.54
C VAL A 118 3.17 0.60 -1.63
N LEU A 119 2.89 1.90 -1.45
CA LEU A 119 2.28 2.75 -2.47
C LEU A 119 3.18 2.89 -3.70
N SER A 120 4.48 3.16 -3.53
CA SER A 120 5.43 3.30 -4.64
C SER A 120 5.58 1.99 -5.43
N GLN A 121 5.76 0.85 -4.75
CA GLN A 121 5.86 -0.46 -5.41
C GLN A 121 4.58 -0.82 -6.17
N SER A 122 3.42 -0.47 -5.63
CA SER A 122 2.12 -0.71 -6.28
C SER A 122 1.94 0.16 -7.53
N ALA A 123 2.28 1.46 -7.45
CA ALA A 123 2.23 2.36 -8.60
C ALA A 123 3.22 1.95 -9.70
N ASP A 124 4.44 1.54 -9.35
CA ASP A 124 5.45 1.07 -10.30
C ASP A 124 5.06 -0.26 -10.96
N CYS A 125 4.32 -1.12 -10.26
CA CYS A 125 3.74 -2.34 -10.81
C CYS A 125 2.65 -2.02 -11.84
N LEU A 126 1.71 -1.13 -11.49
CA LEU A 126 0.63 -0.67 -12.38
C LEU A 126 1.16 0.00 -13.64
N LYS A 127 2.19 0.85 -13.53
CA LYS A 127 2.87 1.51 -14.67
C LYS A 127 3.57 0.53 -15.62
N LYS A 128 3.83 -0.72 -15.17
CA LYS A 128 4.42 -1.80 -15.98
C LYS A 128 3.35 -2.78 -16.52
N GLY A 129 2.08 -2.38 -16.48
CA GLY A 129 0.95 -3.20 -16.91
C GLY A 129 0.62 -4.38 -15.99
N GLY A 130 1.06 -4.31 -14.73
CA GLY A 130 0.71 -5.29 -13.71
C GLY A 130 -0.73 -5.15 -13.20
N VAL A 131 -1.23 -6.21 -12.58
CA VAL A 131 -2.56 -6.27 -11.96
C VAL A 131 -2.39 -6.57 -10.47
N ILE A 132 -2.98 -5.74 -9.62
CA ILE A 132 -2.80 -5.81 -8.17
C ILE A 132 -4.15 -5.96 -7.46
N ALA A 133 -4.18 -6.56 -6.26
CA ALA A 133 -5.32 -6.43 -5.36
C ALA A 133 -5.09 -5.35 -4.30
N VAL A 134 -6.16 -4.62 -3.98
CA VAL A 134 -6.14 -3.41 -3.15
C VAL A 134 -7.28 -3.40 -2.13
N PRO A 135 -7.06 -2.88 -0.92
CA PRO A 135 -8.13 -2.64 0.04
C PRO A 135 -8.94 -1.40 -0.39
N THR A 136 -10.25 -1.40 -0.12
CA THR A 136 -11.10 -0.20 -0.28
C THR A 136 -11.90 0.04 1.00
N ASP A 137 -12.75 1.05 1.01
CA ASP A 137 -13.73 1.34 2.06
C ASP A 137 -14.97 0.43 2.05
N THR A 138 -15.11 -0.48 1.07
CA THR A 138 -16.20 -1.47 1.05
C THR A 138 -15.71 -2.93 1.05
N VAL A 139 -14.93 -3.30 0.04
CA VAL A 139 -14.52 -4.68 -0.26
C VAL A 139 -13.14 -4.66 -0.93
N TYR A 140 -12.40 -5.75 -0.90
CA TYR A 140 -11.16 -5.82 -1.68
C TYR A 140 -11.47 -5.66 -3.18
N GLY A 141 -10.56 -4.98 -3.89
CA GLY A 141 -10.62 -4.78 -5.33
C GLY A 141 -9.44 -5.42 -6.05
N VAL A 142 -9.62 -5.72 -7.32
CA VAL A 142 -8.55 -5.99 -8.30
C VAL A 142 -8.47 -4.77 -9.21
N ALA A 143 -7.24 -4.31 -9.43
CA ALA A 143 -6.91 -3.01 -9.98
C ALA A 143 -5.81 -3.10 -11.06
N CYS A 144 -5.96 -2.32 -12.13
CA CYS A 144 -4.94 -2.10 -13.15
C CYS A 144 -5.00 -0.64 -13.65
N LEU A 145 -4.05 -0.19 -14.46
CA LEU A 145 -4.11 1.14 -15.07
C LEU A 145 -5.21 1.16 -16.15
N ALA A 146 -6.20 2.05 -16.03
CA ALA A 146 -7.34 2.10 -16.95
C ALA A 146 -6.98 2.58 -18.37
N GLN A 147 -5.77 3.09 -18.58
CA GLN A 147 -5.25 3.44 -19.90
C GLN A 147 -4.42 2.32 -20.55
N ASP A 148 -4.20 1.19 -19.86
CA ASP A 148 -3.46 0.04 -20.36
C ASP A 148 -4.42 -1.07 -20.85
N THR A 149 -4.49 -1.25 -22.17
CA THR A 149 -5.34 -2.28 -22.81
C THR A 149 -4.95 -3.70 -22.42
N GLU A 150 -3.66 -4.00 -22.27
CA GLU A 150 -3.21 -5.36 -21.90
C GLU A 150 -3.59 -5.66 -20.46
N ALA A 151 -3.40 -4.70 -19.55
CA ALA A 151 -3.75 -4.86 -18.15
C ALA A 151 -5.28 -4.96 -17.92
N ILE A 152 -6.08 -4.23 -18.70
CA ILE A 152 -7.55 -4.41 -18.73
C ILE A 152 -7.92 -5.83 -19.16
N ASN A 153 -7.32 -6.33 -20.25
CA ASN A 153 -7.57 -7.69 -20.73
C ASN A 153 -7.16 -8.75 -19.69
N LYS A 154 -6.07 -8.54 -18.95
CA LYS A 154 -5.71 -9.38 -17.79
C LYS A 154 -6.81 -9.38 -16.74
N ILE A 155 -7.38 -8.24 -16.33
CA ILE A 155 -8.50 -8.23 -15.36
C ILE A 155 -9.71 -9.03 -15.86
N TYR A 156 -10.09 -8.89 -17.13
CA TYR A 156 -11.21 -9.66 -17.70
C TYR A 156 -10.94 -11.16 -17.65
N ALA A 157 -9.72 -11.60 -17.98
CA ALA A 157 -9.30 -13.01 -17.90
C ALA A 157 -9.28 -13.54 -16.45
N ILE A 158 -8.58 -12.85 -15.54
CA ILE A 158 -8.42 -13.23 -14.11
C ILE A 158 -9.77 -13.47 -13.44
N LYS A 159 -10.77 -12.64 -13.76
CA LYS A 159 -12.09 -12.68 -13.16
C LYS A 159 -13.12 -13.54 -13.90
N ASN A 160 -12.73 -14.16 -15.02
CA ASN A 160 -13.63 -14.77 -16.00
C ASN A 160 -14.85 -13.87 -16.28
N ARG A 161 -14.59 -12.58 -16.55
CA ARG A 161 -15.60 -11.53 -16.61
C ARG A 161 -16.09 -11.35 -18.05
N ASN A 162 -17.40 -11.44 -18.26
CA ASN A 162 -18.01 -11.04 -19.53
C ASN A 162 -17.85 -9.52 -19.75
N PHE A 163 -17.38 -9.11 -20.93
CA PHE A 163 -17.22 -7.70 -21.36
C PHE A 163 -18.50 -6.86 -21.26
N GLN A 164 -19.68 -7.49 -21.23
CA GLN A 164 -20.96 -6.82 -20.95
C GLN A 164 -21.07 -6.26 -19.53
N ASN A 165 -20.22 -6.70 -18.59
CA ASN A 165 -20.19 -6.20 -17.21
C ASN A 165 -19.11 -5.10 -17.07
N PRO A 166 -19.45 -3.81 -17.04
CA PRO A 166 -18.46 -2.73 -17.05
C PRO A 166 -17.55 -2.75 -15.82
N ILE A 167 -16.34 -2.27 -15.96
CA ILE A 167 -15.37 -2.01 -14.89
C ILE A 167 -15.42 -0.51 -14.57
N ALA A 168 -15.49 -0.16 -13.29
CA ALA A 168 -15.44 1.24 -12.85
C ALA A 168 -13.99 1.75 -12.85
N ILE A 169 -13.79 3.06 -12.89
CA ILE A 169 -12.48 3.69 -12.63
C ILE A 169 -12.44 4.33 -11.25
N SER A 170 -11.25 4.31 -10.65
CA SER A 170 -10.90 5.08 -9.46
C SER A 170 -10.02 6.25 -9.87
N VAL A 171 -10.36 7.45 -9.40
CA VAL A 171 -9.58 8.69 -9.57
C VAL A 171 -9.14 9.23 -8.21
N ALA A 172 -8.24 10.22 -8.17
CA ALA A 172 -7.67 10.70 -6.90
C ALA A 172 -8.62 11.69 -6.20
N GLY A 173 -9.17 12.65 -6.97
CA GLY A 173 -10.07 13.69 -6.48
C GLY A 173 -11.36 13.84 -7.30
N VAL A 174 -12.31 14.62 -6.79
CA VAL A 174 -13.54 15.00 -7.51
C VAL A 174 -13.20 15.83 -8.76
N GLU A 175 -12.13 16.59 -8.65
CA GLU A 175 -11.53 17.47 -9.64
C GLU A 175 -10.99 16.69 -10.87
N ASP A 176 -10.69 15.39 -10.73
CA ASP A 176 -10.31 14.50 -11.84
C ASP A 176 -11.50 14.01 -12.66
N ILE A 177 -12.71 13.95 -12.08
CA ILE A 177 -13.88 13.33 -12.72
C ILE A 177 -14.22 13.99 -14.08
N PRO A 178 -14.23 15.34 -14.23
CA PRO A 178 -14.48 16.01 -15.51
C PRO A 178 -13.47 15.70 -16.62
N ARG A 179 -12.30 15.13 -16.30
CA ARG A 179 -11.32 14.69 -17.31
C ARG A 179 -11.78 13.42 -18.05
N TRP A 180 -12.55 12.57 -17.39
CA TRP A 180 -12.87 11.22 -17.88
C TRP A 180 -14.34 11.04 -18.28
N SER A 181 -15.22 11.96 -17.89
CA SER A 181 -16.66 11.91 -18.18
C SER A 181 -17.27 13.30 -18.38
N GLU A 182 -18.48 13.32 -18.94
CA GLU A 182 -19.35 14.50 -18.96
C GLU A 182 -20.18 14.56 -17.67
N ILE A 183 -20.08 15.68 -16.95
CA ILE A 183 -20.74 15.88 -15.65
C ILE A 183 -22.10 16.54 -15.85
N THR A 184 -23.11 16.02 -15.15
CA THR A 184 -24.53 16.37 -15.26
C THR A 184 -25.13 16.89 -13.95
N VAL A 185 -24.30 16.96 -12.91
CA VAL A 185 -24.64 17.30 -11.52
C VAL A 185 -23.71 18.39 -10.97
N SER A 186 -24.07 19.00 -9.85
CA SER A 186 -23.23 20.03 -9.23
C SER A 186 -22.00 19.44 -8.52
N GLU A 187 -20.96 20.24 -8.37
CA GLU A 187 -19.70 19.86 -7.71
C GLU A 187 -19.93 19.54 -6.22
N GLU A 188 -20.84 20.26 -5.56
CA GLU A 188 -21.22 20.02 -4.17
C GLU A 188 -21.86 18.62 -3.98
N LEU A 189 -22.67 18.16 -4.94
CA LEU A 189 -23.23 16.80 -4.90
C LEU A 189 -22.13 15.74 -5.10
N LEU A 190 -21.12 16.00 -5.93
CA LEU A 190 -19.97 15.11 -6.07
C LEU A 190 -19.21 14.98 -4.74
N HIS A 191 -18.96 16.09 -4.03
CA HIS A 191 -18.29 16.09 -2.72
C HIS A 191 -19.13 15.49 -1.57
N GLU A 192 -20.46 15.56 -1.63
CA GLU A 192 -21.34 14.88 -0.66
C GLU A 192 -21.38 13.35 -0.88
N LEU A 193 -21.16 12.87 -2.11
CA LEU A 193 -21.16 11.44 -2.46
C LEU A 193 -19.76 10.80 -2.46
N LEU A 194 -18.69 11.58 -2.63
CA LEU A 194 -17.31 11.13 -2.76
C LEU A 194 -16.33 11.99 -1.93
N PRO A 195 -15.29 11.40 -1.30
CA PRO A 195 -14.93 9.98 -1.32
C PRO A 195 -15.85 9.10 -0.47
N GLY A 196 -16.21 7.91 -0.99
CA GLY A 196 -17.11 7.02 -0.29
C GLY A 196 -17.53 5.72 -1.01
N PRO A 197 -18.44 4.97 -0.38
CA PRO A 197 -19.00 3.70 -0.86
C PRO A 197 -20.04 3.87 -1.97
N VAL A 198 -19.83 4.82 -2.89
CA VAL A 198 -20.71 5.12 -4.02
C VAL A 198 -19.92 5.03 -5.32
N THR A 199 -20.59 4.76 -6.44
CA THR A 199 -20.00 4.74 -7.78
C THR A 199 -20.97 5.48 -8.70
N LEU A 200 -20.51 6.62 -9.22
CA LEU A 200 -21.29 7.54 -10.04
C LEU A 200 -21.08 7.19 -11.51
N VAL A 201 -22.15 6.95 -12.26
CA VAL A 201 -22.07 6.57 -13.67
C VAL A 201 -22.46 7.76 -14.55
N PHE A 202 -21.58 8.09 -15.49
CA PHE A 202 -21.69 9.21 -16.42
C PHE A 202 -21.34 8.77 -17.85
N GLU A 203 -21.66 9.61 -18.85
CA GLU A 203 -21.13 9.44 -20.21
C GLU A 203 -19.61 9.65 -20.22
N ARG A 204 -18.86 8.74 -20.86
CA ARG A 204 -17.38 8.77 -20.89
C ARG A 204 -16.85 9.75 -21.93
N LYS A 205 -15.69 10.35 -21.65
CA LYS A 205 -14.95 11.16 -22.63
C LYS A 205 -14.11 10.28 -23.57
N PRO A 206 -13.92 10.68 -24.85
CA PRO A 206 -13.12 9.92 -25.82
C PRO A 206 -11.64 9.71 -25.46
N CYS A 207 -11.11 10.41 -24.46
CA CYS A 207 -9.74 10.24 -23.97
C CYS A 207 -9.55 9.02 -23.04
N LEU A 208 -10.65 8.44 -22.54
CA LEU A 208 -10.63 7.19 -21.79
C LEU A 208 -10.42 6.02 -22.77
N ASN A 209 -9.58 5.04 -22.41
CA ASN A 209 -9.21 3.93 -23.30
C ASN A 209 -10.47 3.22 -23.87
N PRO A 210 -10.63 3.12 -25.20
CA PRO A 210 -11.80 2.46 -25.81
C PRO A 210 -11.89 0.96 -25.50
N SER A 211 -10.78 0.34 -25.08
CA SER A 211 -10.75 -1.06 -24.61
C SER A 211 -11.37 -1.22 -23.22
N LEU A 212 -11.50 -0.14 -22.45
CA LEU A 212 -12.25 -0.12 -21.21
C LEU A 212 -13.74 -0.01 -21.54
N ASN A 213 -14.49 -1.08 -21.22
CA ASN A 213 -15.94 -1.16 -21.42
C ASN A 213 -16.34 -0.92 -22.89
N PRO A 214 -15.89 -1.75 -23.85
CA PRO A 214 -16.07 -1.48 -25.28
C PRO A 214 -17.54 -1.52 -25.74
N LEU A 215 -18.45 -2.06 -24.92
CA LEU A 215 -19.87 -2.25 -25.23
C LEU A 215 -20.80 -1.16 -24.64
N THR A 216 -20.26 -0.11 -24.03
CA THR A 216 -21.06 1.00 -23.48
C THR A 216 -20.31 2.32 -23.55
N ASN A 217 -21.03 3.44 -23.68
CA ASN A 217 -20.46 4.77 -23.54
C ASN A 217 -20.44 5.27 -22.09
N LEU A 218 -21.07 4.54 -21.17
CA LEU A 218 -21.08 4.89 -19.75
C LEU A 218 -19.81 4.41 -19.02
N VAL A 219 -19.31 5.25 -18.12
CA VAL A 219 -18.23 4.91 -17.19
C VAL A 219 -18.69 5.13 -15.75
N GLY A 220 -18.50 4.11 -14.90
CA GLY A 220 -18.63 4.27 -13.45
C GLY A 220 -17.36 4.83 -12.86
N ILE A 221 -17.46 5.88 -12.06
CA ILE A 221 -16.34 6.56 -11.40
C ILE A 221 -16.53 6.46 -9.89
N ARG A 222 -15.44 6.19 -9.18
CA ARG A 222 -15.41 6.05 -7.72
C ARG A 222 -14.18 6.75 -7.16
N ILE A 223 -14.28 7.22 -5.92
CA ILE A 223 -13.15 7.62 -5.09
C ILE A 223 -13.35 6.90 -3.77
N PRO A 224 -12.71 5.73 -3.54
CA PRO A 224 -12.84 5.00 -2.29
C PRO A 224 -12.38 5.86 -1.11
N LYS A 225 -13.07 5.81 0.03
CA LYS A 225 -12.65 6.47 1.28
C LYS A 225 -11.51 5.71 1.97
N ASN A 226 -10.41 5.53 1.25
CA ASN A 226 -9.21 4.81 1.66
C ASN A 226 -7.98 5.56 1.16
N TRP A 227 -7.07 5.93 2.06
CA TRP A 227 -5.92 6.79 1.75
C TRP A 227 -5.06 6.25 0.60
N PHE A 228 -4.83 4.94 0.56
CA PHE A 228 -4.01 4.28 -0.45
C PHE A 228 -4.68 4.39 -1.83
N MET A 229 -6.01 4.23 -1.90
CA MET A 229 -6.77 4.36 -3.13
C MET A 229 -6.96 5.80 -3.63
N GLN A 230 -6.78 6.80 -2.76
CA GLN A 230 -6.79 8.22 -3.14
C GLN A 230 -5.44 8.65 -3.70
N GLU A 231 -4.34 8.17 -3.11
CA GLU A 231 -2.98 8.44 -3.60
C GLU A 231 -2.62 7.67 -4.88
N LEU A 232 -3.05 6.41 -5.01
CA LEU A 232 -2.62 5.50 -6.08
C LEU A 232 -2.87 6.04 -7.52
N PRO A 233 -4.03 6.63 -7.87
CA PRO A 233 -4.26 7.19 -9.21
C PRO A 233 -3.32 8.37 -9.50
N ALA A 234 -3.07 9.23 -8.52
CA ALA A 234 -2.14 10.36 -8.63
C ALA A 234 -0.70 9.86 -8.86
N ARG A 235 -0.25 8.85 -8.08
CA ARG A 235 1.06 8.20 -8.30
C ARG A 235 1.19 7.52 -9.65
N CYS A 236 0.09 7.00 -10.20
CA CYS A 236 0.03 6.40 -11.54
C CYS A 236 -0.12 7.41 -12.68
N CYS A 237 -0.38 8.69 -12.36
CA CYS A 237 -0.71 9.75 -13.31
C CYS A 237 -1.92 9.43 -14.22
N GLY A 238 -2.85 8.61 -13.73
CA GLY A 238 -3.99 8.12 -14.51
C GLY A 238 -5.03 7.35 -13.70
N PRO A 239 -6.21 7.09 -14.28
CA PRO A 239 -7.30 6.41 -13.61
C PRO A 239 -6.97 4.93 -13.43
N ILE A 240 -7.45 4.35 -12.33
CA ILE A 240 -7.24 2.94 -11.99
C ILE A 240 -8.53 2.18 -12.30
N ALA A 241 -8.50 1.24 -13.24
CA ALA A 241 -9.64 0.37 -13.49
C ALA A 241 -9.82 -0.57 -12.29
N LEU A 242 -10.98 -0.50 -11.63
CA LEU A 242 -11.25 -1.09 -10.33
C LEU A 242 -12.53 -1.94 -10.36
N THR A 243 -12.42 -3.17 -9.90
CA THR A 243 -13.54 -4.11 -9.73
C THR A 243 -13.30 -4.96 -8.48
N SER A 244 -14.31 -5.65 -7.94
CA SER A 244 -14.15 -6.42 -6.69
C SER A 244 -13.13 -7.58 -6.82
N ALA A 245 -12.46 -7.97 -5.73
CA ALA A 245 -11.47 -9.04 -5.71
C ALA A 245 -12.09 -10.44 -5.57
N ASN A 246 -13.10 -10.75 -6.38
CA ASN A 246 -13.78 -12.04 -6.37
C ASN A 246 -14.15 -12.47 -7.79
N LEU A 247 -14.23 -13.78 -8.05
CA LEU A 247 -14.70 -14.32 -9.33
C LEU A 247 -16.10 -13.76 -9.66
N SER A 248 -16.35 -13.46 -10.93
CA SER A 248 -17.59 -12.79 -11.34
C SER A 248 -18.82 -13.59 -10.91
N GLY A 249 -19.67 -13.00 -10.04
CA GLY A 249 -20.88 -13.64 -9.48
C GLY A 249 -20.71 -14.29 -8.11
N THR A 250 -19.51 -14.36 -7.53
CA THR A 250 -19.31 -14.89 -6.17
C THR A 250 -19.44 -13.81 -5.08
N LYS A 251 -19.36 -14.23 -3.80
CA LYS A 251 -19.40 -13.34 -2.63
C LYS A 251 -18.22 -12.36 -2.62
N SER A 252 -18.46 -11.09 -2.33
CA SER A 252 -17.41 -10.06 -2.22
C SER A 252 -16.53 -10.27 -1.00
N CYS A 253 -15.22 -9.99 -1.14
CA CYS A 253 -14.21 -10.31 -0.14
C CYS A 253 -13.87 -9.11 0.78
N LEU A 254 -13.71 -9.37 2.08
CA LEU A 254 -13.40 -8.39 3.14
C LEU A 254 -12.01 -8.60 3.77
N GLN A 255 -11.32 -9.70 3.43
CA GLN A 255 -9.96 -10.04 3.88
C GLN A 255 -9.24 -10.80 2.75
N ILE A 256 -7.90 -10.84 2.76
CA ILE A 256 -7.13 -11.33 1.60
C ILE A 256 -7.28 -12.83 1.34
N GLU A 257 -7.53 -13.59 2.40
CA GLU A 257 -7.68 -15.05 2.40
C GLU A 257 -8.95 -15.48 1.66
N GLU A 258 -9.97 -14.63 1.60
CA GLU A 258 -11.23 -14.89 0.87
C GLU A 258 -11.07 -14.86 -0.66
N PHE A 259 -9.88 -14.55 -1.18
CA PHE A 259 -9.56 -14.59 -2.61
C PHE A 259 -8.16 -15.13 -2.92
N GLU A 260 -7.63 -16.01 -2.07
CA GLU A 260 -6.34 -16.69 -2.27
C GLU A 260 -6.21 -17.38 -3.64
N ASN A 261 -7.33 -17.85 -4.19
CA ASN A 261 -7.41 -18.48 -5.51
C ASN A 261 -7.10 -17.53 -6.68
N LEU A 262 -7.13 -16.20 -6.46
CA LEU A 262 -6.75 -15.20 -7.46
C LEU A 262 -5.25 -14.83 -7.39
N TRP A 263 -4.60 -15.03 -6.24
CA TRP A 263 -3.22 -14.58 -6.02
C TRP A 263 -2.20 -15.06 -7.07
N PRO A 264 -2.24 -16.30 -7.60
CA PRO A 264 -1.30 -16.74 -8.64
C PRO A 264 -1.36 -15.95 -9.96
N GLN A 265 -2.43 -15.16 -10.16
CA GLN A 265 -2.65 -14.34 -11.35
C GLN A 265 -2.49 -12.84 -11.08
N LEU A 266 -2.07 -12.46 -9.86
CA LEU A 266 -1.87 -11.07 -9.43
C LEU A 266 -0.37 -10.82 -9.17
N ASP A 267 0.12 -9.65 -9.55
CA ASP A 267 1.51 -9.27 -9.34
C ASP A 267 1.78 -8.87 -7.87
N ILE A 268 0.80 -8.19 -7.25
CA ILE A 268 0.84 -7.73 -5.85
C ILE A 268 -0.55 -7.93 -5.21
N VAL A 269 -0.58 -8.35 -3.94
CA VAL A 269 -1.75 -8.16 -3.06
C VAL A 269 -1.35 -7.24 -1.93
N VAL A 270 -2.05 -6.10 -1.83
CA VAL A 270 -1.90 -5.13 -0.75
C VAL A 270 -2.85 -5.53 0.38
N ASN A 271 -2.30 -6.07 1.46
CA ASN A 271 -3.05 -6.45 2.65
C ASN A 271 -3.33 -5.22 3.53
N GLY A 272 -4.58 -4.76 3.52
CA GLY A 272 -5.12 -3.75 4.43
C GLY A 272 -5.79 -4.33 5.69
N GLY A 273 -5.63 -5.62 5.95
CA GLY A 273 -6.34 -6.35 7.00
C GLY A 273 -7.79 -6.65 6.63
N ARG A 274 -8.62 -6.80 7.66
CA ARG A 274 -10.07 -7.01 7.53
C ARG A 274 -10.78 -5.68 7.40
N LEU A 275 -11.47 -5.45 6.28
CA LEU A 275 -12.05 -4.15 5.92
C LEU A 275 -13.33 -3.83 6.71
N ASN A 276 -14.12 -4.85 7.02
CA ASN A 276 -15.36 -4.74 7.80
C ASN A 276 -15.72 -6.09 8.42
N ASP A 277 -16.64 -6.06 9.38
CA ASP A 277 -17.20 -7.25 10.05
C ASP A 277 -18.65 -7.55 9.67
N THR A 278 -19.33 -6.62 8.97
CA THR A 278 -20.74 -6.76 8.57
C THR A 278 -20.91 -7.42 7.21
N GLU A 279 -22.04 -8.10 7.00
CA GLU A 279 -22.38 -8.67 5.69
C GLU A 279 -22.89 -7.58 4.72
N GLU A 280 -23.48 -6.50 5.25
CA GLU A 280 -23.89 -5.30 4.51
C GLU A 280 -22.71 -4.66 3.76
N ALA A 281 -21.50 -4.69 4.31
CA ALA A 281 -20.30 -4.20 3.63
C ALA A 281 -19.99 -4.99 2.33
N ARG A 282 -20.38 -6.27 2.26
CA ARG A 282 -20.15 -7.13 1.09
C ARG A 282 -21.05 -6.81 -0.10
N LEU A 283 -22.11 -6.02 0.09
CA LEU A 283 -22.90 -5.46 -1.01
C LEU A 283 -22.04 -4.55 -1.93
N GLY A 284 -20.90 -4.05 -1.42
CA GLY A 284 -20.02 -3.15 -2.15
C GLY A 284 -20.63 -1.75 -2.29
N SER A 285 -20.08 -0.95 -3.20
CA SER A 285 -20.58 0.40 -3.43
C SER A 285 -21.99 0.42 -4.05
N THR A 286 -22.81 1.39 -3.65
CA THR A 286 -24.03 1.73 -4.38
C THR A 286 -23.63 2.26 -5.75
N VAL A 287 -24.25 1.76 -6.83
CA VAL A 287 -24.00 2.24 -8.19
C VAL A 287 -25.21 3.05 -8.65
N VAL A 288 -24.99 4.33 -8.93
CA VAL A 288 -26.02 5.27 -9.39
C VAL A 288 -25.68 5.77 -10.78
N ASP A 289 -26.67 5.68 -11.68
CA ASP A 289 -26.69 6.37 -12.96
C ASP A 289 -27.01 7.83 -12.75
N LEU A 290 -26.13 8.70 -13.24
CA LEU A 290 -26.30 10.15 -13.31
C LEU A 290 -26.08 10.64 -14.75
N SER A 291 -26.07 9.76 -15.76
CA SER A 291 -25.82 10.14 -17.16
C SER A 291 -26.83 11.12 -17.75
N VAL A 292 -28.00 11.30 -17.12
CA VAL A 292 -29.07 12.21 -17.54
C VAL A 292 -29.22 13.36 -16.53
N PRO A 293 -29.16 14.64 -16.95
CA PRO A 293 -29.32 15.79 -16.06
C PRO A 293 -30.62 15.77 -15.24
N ASN A 294 -30.52 16.14 -13.96
CA ASN A 294 -31.62 16.20 -12.97
C ASN A 294 -32.32 14.86 -12.66
N VAL A 295 -31.79 13.73 -13.14
CA VAL A 295 -32.38 12.40 -12.98
C VAL A 295 -31.32 11.45 -12.43
N TYR A 296 -31.72 10.52 -11.57
CA TYR A 296 -30.88 9.41 -11.14
C TYR A 296 -31.56 8.04 -11.36
N ARG A 297 -30.76 6.98 -11.43
CA ARG A 297 -31.25 5.60 -11.38
C ARG A 297 -30.29 4.75 -10.56
N ILE A 298 -30.78 4.04 -9.54
CA ILE A 298 -29.94 3.07 -8.84
C ILE A 298 -29.78 1.83 -9.73
N ILE A 299 -28.58 1.65 -10.31
CA ILE A 299 -28.20 0.48 -11.10
C ILE A 299 -27.97 -0.73 -10.18
N ARG A 300 -27.37 -0.49 -9.01
CA ARG A 300 -27.14 -1.53 -8.01
C ARG A 300 -27.24 -0.94 -6.59
N PRO A 301 -28.14 -1.44 -5.72
CA PRO A 301 -28.11 -1.09 -4.30
C PRO A 301 -26.83 -1.66 -3.67
N GLY A 302 -26.13 -0.84 -2.89
CA GLY A 302 -24.93 -1.20 -2.15
C GLY A 302 -25.04 -0.85 -0.68
N SER A 303 -23.91 -0.88 0.04
CA SER A 303 -23.86 -0.63 1.49
C SER A 303 -24.32 0.78 1.90
N ALA A 304 -24.34 1.73 0.96
CA ALA A 304 -24.79 3.11 1.16
C ALA A 304 -26.08 3.44 0.41
N TYR A 305 -26.93 2.45 0.09
CA TYR A 305 -28.14 2.66 -0.72
C TYR A 305 -29.01 3.81 -0.19
N ARG A 306 -29.40 3.74 1.09
CA ARG A 306 -30.32 4.71 1.70
C ARG A 306 -29.74 6.13 1.72
N SER A 307 -28.51 6.29 2.22
CA SER A 307 -27.84 7.60 2.28
C SER A 307 -27.53 8.18 0.89
N THR A 308 -27.34 7.34 -0.13
CA THR A 308 -27.20 7.79 -1.52
C THR A 308 -28.52 8.39 -2.02
N VAL A 309 -29.64 7.68 -1.85
CA VAL A 309 -30.98 8.15 -2.25
C VAL A 309 -31.36 9.43 -1.50
N ASP A 310 -31.24 9.45 -0.17
CA ASP A 310 -31.53 10.63 0.66
C ASP A 310 -30.70 11.86 0.24
N CYS A 311 -29.45 11.66 -0.21
CA CYS A 311 -28.61 12.73 -0.71
C CYS A 311 -29.11 13.25 -2.08
N LEU A 312 -29.40 12.35 -3.03
CA LEU A 312 -29.85 12.71 -4.38
C LEU A 312 -31.19 13.46 -4.36
N GLU A 313 -32.16 13.00 -3.56
CA GLU A 313 -33.46 13.64 -3.39
C GLU A 313 -33.33 15.03 -2.74
N ARG A 314 -32.45 15.18 -1.74
CA ARG A 314 -32.14 16.48 -1.10
C ARG A 314 -31.52 17.49 -2.06
N PHE A 315 -30.79 17.03 -3.08
CA PHE A 315 -30.28 17.87 -4.18
C PHE A 315 -31.28 18.06 -5.33
N GLY A 316 -32.50 17.53 -5.20
CA GLY A 316 -33.60 17.75 -6.15
C GLY A 316 -33.57 16.86 -7.41
N LEU A 317 -32.71 15.84 -7.45
CA LEU A 317 -32.71 14.87 -8.55
C LEU A 317 -33.91 13.92 -8.41
N LYS A 318 -34.50 13.56 -9.55
CA LYS A 318 -35.68 12.67 -9.61
C LYS A 318 -35.28 11.23 -9.93
N ASP A 319 -35.95 10.26 -9.31
CA ASP A 319 -35.78 8.86 -9.71
C ASP A 319 -36.38 8.63 -11.10
N SER A 320 -35.56 8.11 -12.02
CA SER A 320 -35.98 7.72 -13.38
C SER A 320 -37.21 6.81 -13.42
N THR A 321 -37.40 5.96 -12.40
CA THR A 321 -38.53 5.02 -12.32
C THR A 321 -39.87 5.71 -12.06
N GLN A 322 -39.85 6.90 -11.45
CA GLN A 322 -41.04 7.73 -11.17
C GLN A 322 -41.42 8.65 -12.33
N LEU A 323 -40.58 8.74 -13.38
CA LEU A 323 -40.84 9.56 -14.58
C LEU A 323 -41.57 8.77 -15.68
N SER A 324 -41.70 7.45 -15.52
CA SER A 324 -42.36 6.53 -16.46
C SER A 324 -43.79 6.15 -16.06
N SER A 325 -44.38 6.90 -15.12
CA SER A 325 -45.71 6.68 -14.52
C SER A 325 -46.50 7.98 -14.45
#